data_AF-A0A5D4RRK4-F1
#
_entry.id   AF-A0A5D4RRK4-F1
#
_cell.length_a   1.000
_cell.length_b   1.000
_cell.length_c   1.000
_cell.angle_alpha   90.00
_cell.angle_beta   90.00
_cell.angle_gamma   90.00
#
_symmetry.space_group_name_H-M   'P 1'
#
loop_
_entity.id
_entity.type
_entity.pdbx_description
1 polymer ?
#
loop_
_entity_poly.entity_id
_entity_poly.type
_entity_poly.pdbx_seq_one_letter_code
_entity_poly.pdbx_strand_id
1 'polypeptide(L)'
;MPITKLPETIGGRNIHERVIPTVCNLENMINKLFLLNGDVQKLNAWEKSCFKAYCLEKLKLPLLVSGKNTRIELLREHILKNNPKDLGANCICIYLVAYVSETIGGGRNNFFEYVKNSGISKKAGSAQAIWQVGKRDGVYLKILNDDGSVRDWEFFSEWLAG
;
A
#
# COMPACT_ATOMS: atom_id res chain seq x y z
N MET A 1 22.56 -7.34 -6.61
CA MET A 1 23.09 -6.42 -5.58
C MET A 1 21.96 -6.15 -4.61
N PRO A 2 22.20 -6.09 -3.29
CA PRO A 2 21.16 -5.68 -2.35
C PRO A 2 20.73 -4.24 -2.66
N ILE A 3 19.43 -3.98 -2.61
CA ILE A 3 18.89 -2.61 -2.72
C ILE A 3 19.35 -1.83 -1.51
N THR A 4 20.15 -0.80 -1.73
CA THR A 4 20.64 0.08 -0.65
C THR A 4 19.76 1.31 -0.46
N LYS A 5 18.91 1.65 -1.45
CA LYS A 5 17.93 2.74 -1.40
C LYS A 5 16.74 2.47 -2.31
N LEU A 6 15.55 2.80 -1.83
CA LEU A 6 14.33 2.83 -2.63
C LEU A 6 14.35 4.07 -3.55
N PRO A 7 14.13 3.96 -4.87
CA PRO A 7 14.00 5.12 -5.75
C PRO A 7 12.63 5.82 -5.63
N GLU A 8 12.56 7.07 -6.09
CA GLU A 8 11.32 7.88 -6.16
C GLU A 8 10.36 7.45 -7.28
N THR A 9 10.75 6.45 -8.06
CA THR A 9 9.90 5.87 -9.10
C THR A 9 9.89 4.36 -9.00
N ILE A 10 8.72 3.77 -9.22
CA ILE A 10 8.52 2.32 -9.27
C ILE A 10 7.74 1.97 -10.54
N GLY A 11 8.30 1.10 -11.40
CA GLY A 11 7.70 0.77 -12.70
C GLY A 11 7.40 2.00 -13.59
N GLY A 12 8.18 3.08 -13.45
CA GLY A 12 7.96 4.35 -14.15
C GLY A 12 6.81 5.21 -13.61
N ARG A 13 6.27 4.89 -12.42
CA ARG A 13 5.34 5.74 -11.69
C ARG A 13 6.08 6.57 -10.63
N ASN A 14 5.80 7.86 -10.55
CA ASN A 14 6.29 8.75 -9.49
C ASN A 14 5.53 8.51 -8.17
N ILE A 15 6.24 8.33 -7.06
CA ILE A 15 5.66 8.06 -5.74
C ILE A 15 5.10 9.30 -5.03
N HIS A 16 5.23 10.49 -5.60
CA HIS A 16 4.65 11.75 -5.10
C HIS A 16 3.33 12.09 -5.80
N GLU A 17 3.03 11.43 -6.93
CA GLU A 17 1.88 11.74 -7.76
C GLU A 17 0.68 10.82 -7.48
N ARG A 18 -0.50 11.43 -7.30
CA ARG A 18 -1.78 10.71 -7.11
C ARG A 18 -1.71 9.68 -5.96
N VAL A 19 -1.10 10.10 -4.85
CA VAL A 19 -0.86 9.24 -3.67
C VAL A 19 -1.72 9.57 -2.47
N ILE A 20 -2.75 10.41 -2.59
CA ILE A 20 -3.69 10.67 -1.48
C ILE A 20 -4.78 9.58 -1.48
N PRO A 21 -4.82 8.67 -0.49
CA PRO A 21 -5.76 7.55 -0.49
C PRO A 21 -7.11 7.94 0.12
N THR A 22 -8.11 7.07 -0.03
CA THR A 22 -9.25 7.05 0.89
C THR A 22 -8.80 6.48 2.24
N VAL A 23 -9.47 6.84 3.34
CA VAL A 23 -9.14 6.33 4.69
C VAL A 23 -9.75 4.92 4.91
N CYS A 24 -9.50 4.01 3.97
CA CYS A 24 -9.84 2.60 4.03
C CYS A 24 -8.58 1.79 3.79
N ASN A 25 -8.25 0.87 4.69
CA ASN A 25 -7.07 0.00 4.57
C ASN A 25 -7.47 -1.38 4.05
N LEU A 26 -6.49 -2.11 3.53
CA LEU A 26 -6.62 -3.39 2.87
C LEU A 26 -7.29 -4.45 3.78
N GLU A 27 -6.86 -4.53 5.04
CA GLU A 27 -7.43 -5.45 6.02
C GLU A 27 -8.94 -5.21 6.23
N ASN A 28 -9.33 -3.96 6.47
CA ASN A 28 -10.73 -3.59 6.68
C ASN A 28 -11.57 -3.89 5.42
N MET A 29 -11.05 -3.56 4.23
CA MET A 29 -11.73 -3.82 2.97
C MET A 29 -11.92 -5.33 2.73
N ILE A 30 -10.88 -6.15 2.96
CA ILE A 30 -10.98 -7.61 2.83
C ILE A 30 -11.99 -8.15 3.82
N ASN A 31 -11.93 -7.77 5.10
CA ASN A 31 -12.90 -8.23 6.10
C ASN A 31 -14.33 -7.88 5.69
N LYS A 32 -14.55 -6.69 5.11
CA LYS A 32 -15.87 -6.31 4.60
C LYS A 32 -16.30 -7.15 3.40
N LEU A 33 -15.39 -7.42 2.47
CA LEU A 33 -15.63 -8.29 1.32
C LEU A 33 -16.07 -9.69 1.77
N PHE A 34 -15.47 -10.22 2.84
CA PHE A 34 -15.89 -11.48 3.45
C PHE A 34 -17.29 -11.43 4.05
N LEU A 35 -17.59 -10.40 4.85
CA LEU A 35 -18.91 -10.21 5.46
C LEU A 35 -20.03 -10.10 4.41
N LEU A 36 -19.68 -9.64 3.21
CA LEU A 36 -20.60 -9.50 2.08
C LEU A 36 -20.53 -10.67 1.10
N ASN A 37 -19.88 -11.79 1.46
CA ASN A 37 -19.73 -12.97 0.61
C ASN A 37 -19.18 -12.66 -0.80
N GLY A 38 -18.25 -11.70 -0.90
CA GLY A 38 -17.66 -11.30 -2.18
C GLY A 38 -18.52 -10.37 -3.04
N ASP A 39 -19.64 -9.85 -2.52
CA ASP A 39 -20.49 -8.91 -3.23
C ASP A 39 -19.91 -7.48 -3.19
N VAL A 40 -19.10 -7.17 -4.21
CA VAL A 40 -18.46 -5.87 -4.39
C VAL A 40 -19.48 -4.74 -4.56
N GLN A 41 -20.70 -5.02 -5.03
CA GLN A 41 -21.71 -3.97 -5.21
C GLN A 41 -22.20 -3.40 -3.87
N LYS A 42 -22.17 -4.21 -2.82
CA LYS A 42 -22.54 -3.84 -1.45
C LYS A 42 -21.43 -3.12 -0.67
N LEU A 43 -20.21 -3.05 -1.21
CA LEU A 43 -19.16 -2.22 -0.63
C LEU A 43 -19.52 -0.73 -0.76
N ASN A 44 -19.16 0.05 0.24
CA ASN A 44 -19.28 1.50 0.19
C ASN A 44 -18.23 2.12 -0.77
N ALA A 45 -18.31 3.43 -1.00
CA ALA A 45 -17.43 4.11 -1.94
C ALA A 45 -15.93 3.98 -1.59
N TRP A 46 -15.56 4.04 -0.31
CA TRP A 46 -14.17 3.99 0.12
C TRP A 46 -13.58 2.58 0.03
N GLU A 47 -14.38 1.58 0.35
CA GLU A 47 -14.04 0.16 0.20
C GLU A 47 -13.90 -0.20 -1.28
N LYS A 48 -14.80 0.26 -2.15
CA LYS A 48 -14.68 0.10 -3.61
C LYS A 48 -13.41 0.77 -4.15
N SER A 49 -13.07 1.95 -3.64
CA SER A 49 -11.83 2.65 -4.02
C SER A 49 -10.59 1.84 -3.60
N CYS A 50 -10.57 1.34 -2.36
CA CYS A 50 -9.49 0.49 -1.87
C CYS A 50 -9.38 -0.81 -2.70
N PHE A 51 -10.50 -1.49 -2.95
CA PHE A 51 -10.55 -2.71 -3.79
C PHE A 51 -9.94 -2.49 -5.17
N LYS A 52 -10.31 -1.38 -5.84
CA LYS A 52 -9.76 -0.99 -7.14
C LYS A 52 -8.29 -0.60 -7.07
N ALA A 53 -7.86 0.05 -5.99
CA ALA A 53 -6.47 0.45 -5.81
C ALA A 53 -5.49 -0.74 -5.73
N TYR A 54 -6.00 -1.95 -5.50
CA TYR A 54 -5.23 -3.18 -5.50
C TYR A 54 -5.61 -4.13 -6.65
N CYS A 55 -6.43 -3.70 -7.62
CA CYS A 55 -6.83 -4.49 -8.81
C CYS A 55 -7.43 -5.89 -8.47
N LEU A 56 -8.18 -5.98 -7.38
CA LEU A 56 -8.56 -7.25 -6.76
C LEU A 56 -9.69 -8.01 -7.47
N GLU A 57 -10.22 -7.51 -8.58
CA GLU A 57 -11.28 -8.17 -9.37
C GLU A 57 -10.94 -9.64 -9.66
N LYS A 58 -9.70 -9.90 -10.07
CA LYS A 58 -9.20 -11.24 -10.42
C LYS A 58 -8.78 -12.07 -9.21
N LEU A 59 -8.47 -11.43 -8.09
CA LEU A 59 -8.01 -12.11 -6.87
C LEU A 59 -9.15 -12.42 -5.89
N LYS A 60 -10.36 -11.90 -6.14
CA LYS A 60 -11.51 -12.02 -5.25
C LYS A 60 -11.83 -13.46 -4.82
N LEU A 61 -12.02 -14.37 -5.78
CA LEU A 61 -12.37 -15.75 -5.46
C LEU A 61 -11.25 -16.47 -4.68
N PRO A 62 -9.98 -16.43 -5.11
CA PRO A 62 -8.86 -16.94 -4.33
C PRO A 62 -8.85 -16.41 -2.89
N LEU A 63 -9.01 -15.10 -2.70
CA LEU A 63 -9.04 -14.51 -1.36
C LEU A 63 -10.13 -15.13 -0.49
N LEU A 64 -11.35 -15.27 -1.01
CA LEU A 64 -12.53 -15.74 -0.28
C LEU A 64 -12.42 -17.19 0.20
N VAL A 65 -11.75 -18.05 -0.56
CA VAL A 65 -11.62 -19.48 -0.23
C VAL A 65 -10.35 -19.81 0.56
N SER A 66 -9.37 -18.91 0.59
CA SER A 66 -8.09 -19.12 1.27
C SER A 66 -8.15 -18.83 2.78
N GLY A 67 -7.24 -19.43 3.54
CA GLY A 67 -6.98 -19.07 4.94
C GLY A 67 -6.24 -17.73 5.09
N LYS A 68 -6.22 -17.16 6.30
CA LYS A 68 -5.66 -15.81 6.55
C LYS A 68 -4.20 -15.64 6.07
N ASN A 69 -3.32 -16.60 6.35
CA ASN A 69 -1.90 -16.52 5.94
C ASN A 69 -1.75 -16.59 4.41
N THR A 70 -2.42 -17.55 3.78
CA THR A 70 -2.44 -17.69 2.31
C THR A 70 -2.98 -16.45 1.62
N ARG A 71 -3.95 -15.73 2.21
CA ARG A 71 -4.43 -14.45 1.67
C ARG A 71 -3.32 -13.39 1.63
N ILE A 72 -2.49 -13.32 2.66
CA ILE A 72 -1.38 -12.35 2.71
C ILE A 72 -0.38 -12.66 1.59
N GLU A 73 -0.04 -13.94 1.40
CA GLU A 73 0.83 -14.40 0.30
C GLU A 73 0.22 -14.06 -1.07
N LEU A 74 -1.05 -14.38 -1.29
CA LEU A 74 -1.77 -14.06 -2.52
C LEU A 74 -1.78 -12.55 -2.83
N LEU A 75 -1.97 -11.70 -1.82
CA LEU A 75 -1.95 -10.25 -2.01
C LEU A 75 -0.57 -9.74 -2.36
N ARG A 76 0.47 -10.23 -1.68
CA ARG A 76 1.85 -9.87 -1.96
C ARG A 76 2.22 -10.24 -3.39
N GLU A 77 2.00 -11.49 -3.78
CA GLU A 77 2.23 -11.94 -5.16
C GLU A 77 1.42 -11.13 -6.16
N HIS A 78 0.16 -10.81 -5.85
CA HIS A 78 -0.67 -10.01 -6.73
C HIS A 78 -0.11 -8.61 -6.93
N ILE A 79 0.36 -7.95 -5.87
CA ILE A 79 0.99 -6.62 -5.98
C ILE A 79 2.23 -6.69 -6.88
N LEU A 80 3.09 -7.70 -6.68
CA LEU A 80 4.31 -7.88 -7.47
C LEU A 80 4.03 -8.18 -8.95
N LYS A 81 2.96 -8.92 -9.26
CA LYS A 81 2.56 -9.26 -10.64
C LYS A 81 1.87 -8.10 -11.38
N ASN A 82 1.43 -7.05 -10.69
CA ASN A 82 0.79 -5.90 -11.32
C ASN A 82 1.82 -4.85 -11.74
N ASN A 83 1.54 -4.15 -12.84
CA ASN A 83 2.29 -2.95 -13.17
C ASN A 83 2.01 -1.88 -12.09
N PRO A 84 3.05 -1.27 -11.47
CA PRO A 84 2.85 -0.23 -10.47
C PRO A 84 2.01 0.98 -10.93
N LYS A 85 1.90 1.20 -12.26
CA LYS A 85 1.02 2.21 -12.86
C LYS A 85 -0.46 1.88 -12.75
N ASP A 86 -0.83 0.61 -12.66
CA ASP A 86 -2.22 0.15 -12.56
C ASP A 86 -2.72 0.16 -11.11
N LEU A 87 -1.81 0.09 -10.15
CA LEU A 87 -2.14 0.16 -8.73
C LEU A 87 -2.66 1.56 -8.35
N GLY A 88 -3.43 1.66 -7.28
CA GLY A 88 -3.98 2.93 -6.79
C GLY A 88 -3.16 3.57 -5.68
N ALA A 89 -3.63 4.72 -5.20
CA ALA A 89 -2.98 5.49 -4.13
C ALA A 89 -2.70 4.64 -2.89
N ASN A 90 -3.69 3.86 -2.41
CA ASN A 90 -3.56 3.04 -1.20
C ASN A 90 -2.35 2.10 -1.23
N CYS A 91 -2.13 1.42 -2.36
CA CYS A 91 -1.00 0.52 -2.51
C CYS A 91 0.34 1.28 -2.57
N ILE A 92 0.40 2.40 -3.31
CA ILE A 92 1.63 3.21 -3.39
C ILE A 92 1.97 3.91 -2.07
N CYS A 93 1.00 4.20 -1.21
CA CYS A 93 1.26 4.73 0.12
C CYS A 93 2.21 3.82 0.92
N ILE A 94 2.14 2.49 0.73
CA ILE A 94 3.07 1.55 1.36
C ILE A 94 4.51 1.88 0.95
N TYR A 95 4.74 1.99 -0.35
CA TYR A 95 6.05 2.28 -0.90
C TYR A 95 6.56 3.66 -0.47
N LEU A 96 5.69 4.67 -0.44
CA LEU A 96 6.06 6.00 0.02
C LEU A 96 6.45 6.01 1.51
N VAL A 97 5.75 5.25 2.36
CA VAL A 97 6.11 5.09 3.78
C VAL A 97 7.47 4.42 3.93
N ALA A 98 7.73 3.36 3.16
CA ALA A 98 9.01 2.67 3.11
C ALA A 98 10.13 3.63 2.67
N TYR A 99 9.93 4.31 1.54
CA TYR A 99 10.89 5.25 0.98
C TYR A 99 11.33 6.29 2.00
N VAL A 100 10.38 6.97 2.66
CA VAL A 100 10.71 8.01 3.64
C VAL A 100 11.41 7.43 4.86
N SER A 101 10.96 6.27 5.34
CA SER A 101 11.57 5.62 6.51
C SER A 101 13.04 5.27 6.26
N GLU A 102 13.37 4.78 5.06
CA GLU A 102 14.72 4.36 4.69
C GLU A 102 15.62 5.51 4.20
N THR A 103 15.06 6.66 3.81
CA THR A 103 15.83 7.81 3.31
C THR A 103 16.01 8.92 4.32
N ILE A 104 15.04 9.11 5.22
CA ILE A 104 15.01 10.21 6.20
C ILE A 104 14.98 9.67 7.63
N GLY A 105 14.27 8.57 7.84
CA GLY A 105 14.13 7.92 9.14
C GLY A 105 12.68 7.54 9.42
N GLY A 106 12.49 6.44 10.16
CA GLY A 106 11.17 5.91 10.51
C GLY A 106 10.32 6.86 11.36
N GLY A 107 9.03 6.56 11.44
CA GLY A 107 8.09 7.25 12.30
C GLY A 107 7.30 8.39 11.65
N ARG A 108 6.19 8.74 12.32
CA ARG A 108 5.15 9.63 11.80
C ARG A 108 5.64 11.06 11.55
N ASN A 109 6.48 11.61 12.42
CA ASN A 109 6.89 13.01 12.33
C ASN A 109 7.76 13.27 11.09
N ASN A 110 8.76 12.41 10.88
CA ASN A 110 9.61 12.45 9.68
C ASN A 110 8.78 12.32 8.41
N PHE A 111 7.80 11.42 8.41
CA PHE A 111 6.89 11.25 7.29
C PHE A 111 6.07 12.51 6.97
N PHE A 112 5.52 13.16 8.00
CA PHE A 112 4.66 14.34 7.83
C PHE A 112 5.45 15.53 7.32
N GLU A 113 6.66 15.72 7.85
CA GLU A 113 7.59 16.73 7.38
C GLU A 113 7.96 16.49 5.92
N TYR A 114 8.27 15.24 5.54
CA TYR A 114 8.55 14.89 4.16
C TYR A 114 7.39 15.22 3.21
N VAL A 115 6.16 14.80 3.51
CA VAL A 115 4.98 15.06 2.66
C VAL A 115 4.78 16.56 2.42
N LYS A 116 5.06 17.39 3.43
CA LYS A 116 4.97 18.85 3.32
C LYS A 116 6.10 19.40 2.46
N ASN A 117 7.34 18.98 2.71
CA ASN A 117 8.54 19.55 2.08
C ASN A 117 8.73 19.08 0.63
N SER A 118 8.28 17.86 0.30
CA SER A 118 8.29 17.30 -1.07
C SER A 118 7.16 17.86 -1.96
N GLY A 119 6.23 18.64 -1.40
CA GLY A 119 5.13 19.24 -2.17
C GLY A 119 3.94 18.31 -2.45
N ILE A 120 3.93 17.09 -1.93
CA ILE A 120 2.80 16.13 -2.09
C ILE A 120 1.49 16.74 -1.57
N SER A 121 1.51 17.35 -0.39
CA SER A 121 0.36 18.08 0.14
C SER A 121 0.75 19.01 1.28
N LYS A 122 0.14 20.20 1.31
CA LYS A 122 0.22 21.14 2.46
C LYS A 122 -0.79 20.81 3.57
N LYS A 123 -1.74 19.90 3.33
CA LYS A 123 -2.82 19.58 4.27
C LYS A 123 -2.39 18.44 5.20
N ALA A 124 -2.39 18.69 6.51
CA ALA A 124 -2.05 17.68 7.52
C ALA A 124 -2.93 16.42 7.40
N GLY A 125 -4.21 16.56 7.04
CA GLY A 125 -5.11 15.43 6.82
C GLY A 125 -4.67 14.50 5.68
N SER A 126 -4.01 15.02 4.64
CA SER A 126 -3.46 14.19 3.57
C SER A 126 -2.27 13.37 4.06
N ALA A 127 -1.32 13.99 4.77
CA ALA A 127 -0.17 13.28 5.35
C ALA A 127 -0.62 12.17 6.32
N GLN A 128 -1.62 12.47 7.16
CA GLN A 128 -2.25 11.49 8.05
C GLN A 128 -2.86 10.31 7.28
N ALA A 129 -3.65 10.58 6.24
CA ALA A 129 -4.28 9.52 5.46
C ALA A 129 -3.25 8.62 4.77
N ILE A 130 -2.22 9.21 4.16
CA ILE A 130 -1.13 8.48 3.50
C ILE A 130 -0.40 7.59 4.51
N TRP A 131 0.06 8.16 5.62
CA TRP A 131 0.78 7.44 6.67
C TRP A 131 -0.06 6.30 7.23
N GLN A 132 -1.31 6.58 7.62
CA GLN A 132 -2.18 5.60 8.25
C GLN A 132 -2.48 4.42 7.32
N VAL A 133 -2.77 4.69 6.04
CA VAL A 133 -3.07 3.64 5.06
C VAL A 133 -1.81 2.87 4.70
N GLY A 134 -0.74 3.56 4.27
CA GLY A 134 0.48 2.92 3.82
C GLY A 134 1.14 2.06 4.90
N LYS A 135 1.26 2.59 6.12
CA LYS A 135 1.81 1.85 7.26
C LYS A 135 0.95 0.64 7.60
N ARG A 136 -0.37 0.81 7.73
CA ARG A 136 -1.27 -0.27 8.14
C ARG A 136 -1.32 -1.38 7.10
N ASP A 137 -1.38 -1.02 5.82
CA ASP A 137 -1.38 -2.00 4.73
C ASP A 137 -0.03 -2.73 4.65
N GLY A 138 1.09 -2.02 4.76
CA GLY A 138 2.42 -2.64 4.77
C GLY A 138 2.65 -3.57 5.97
N VAL A 139 2.17 -3.21 7.16
CA VAL A 139 2.21 -4.09 8.34
C VAL A 139 1.31 -5.31 8.15
N TYR A 140 0.10 -5.12 7.62
CA TYR A 140 -0.83 -6.23 7.34
C TYR A 140 -0.23 -7.24 6.34
N LEU A 141 0.47 -6.75 5.31
CA LEU A 141 1.19 -7.55 4.32
C LEU A 141 2.52 -8.11 4.83
N LYS A 142 2.92 -7.80 6.07
CA LYS A 142 4.19 -8.20 6.69
C LYS A 142 5.43 -7.71 5.93
N ILE A 143 5.33 -6.60 5.22
CA ILE A 143 6.44 -5.98 4.45
C ILE A 143 7.04 -4.75 5.13
N LEU A 144 6.30 -4.15 6.08
CA LEU A 144 6.78 -3.06 6.94
C LEU A 144 6.76 -3.46 8.41
N ASN A 145 7.61 -2.81 9.21
CA ASN A 145 7.53 -2.78 10.66
C ASN A 145 6.51 -1.73 11.14
N ASP A 146 6.19 -1.74 12.44
CA ASP A 146 5.18 -0.85 13.01
C ASP A 146 5.55 0.64 12.97
N ASP A 147 6.83 0.96 12.83
CA ASP A 147 7.37 2.30 12.69
C ASP A 147 7.47 2.78 11.23
N GLY A 148 7.09 1.94 10.26
CA GLY A 148 7.13 2.23 8.83
C GLY A 148 8.42 1.82 8.11
N SER A 149 9.46 1.37 8.84
CA SER A 149 10.68 0.84 8.24
C SER A 149 10.42 -0.46 7.48
N VAL A 150 11.29 -0.76 6.51
CA VAL A 150 11.18 -1.98 5.69
C VAL A 150 11.47 -3.21 6.55
N ARG A 151 10.52 -4.15 6.54
CA ARG A 151 10.67 -5.48 7.14
C ARG A 151 11.14 -6.51 6.13
N ASP A 152 10.72 -6.35 4.87
CA ASP A 152 10.90 -7.35 3.82
C ASP A 152 11.52 -6.72 2.58
N TRP A 153 12.85 -6.64 2.57
CA TRP A 153 13.61 -6.06 1.46
C TRP A 153 13.51 -6.86 0.17
N GLU A 154 13.24 -8.16 0.25
CA GLU A 154 13.06 -9.03 -0.92
C GLU A 154 11.80 -8.61 -1.69
N PHE A 155 10.68 -8.40 -0.99
CA PHE A 155 9.45 -7.88 -1.59
C PHE A 155 9.68 -6.56 -2.34
N PHE A 156 10.33 -5.57 -1.72
CA PHE A 156 10.60 -4.29 -2.39
C PHE A 156 11.56 -4.44 -3.57
N SER A 157 12.50 -5.39 -3.49
CA SER A 157 13.43 -5.68 -4.58
C SER A 157 12.74 -6.27 -5.79
N GLU A 158 11.85 -7.24 -5.58
CA GLU A 158 11.02 -7.79 -6.64
C GLU A 158 10.07 -6.73 -7.22
N TRP A 159 9.45 -5.92 -6.36
CA TRP A 159 8.52 -4.88 -6.82
C TRP A 159 9.20 -3.84 -7.71
N LEU A 160 10.47 -3.56 -7.45
CA LEU A 160 11.30 -2.65 -8.26
C LEU A 160 11.81 -3.30 -9.54
N ALA A 161 12.02 -4.61 -9.55
CA ALA A 161 12.48 -5.34 -10.73
C ALA A 161 11.42 -5.37 -11.83
N GLY A 162 10.13 -5.43 -11.46
CA GLY A 162 8.99 -5.43 -12.39
C GLY A 162 8.80 -6.76 -13.08
#